data_AF-A0A3S0XTV4-F1
#
_entry.id   AF-A0A3S0XTV4-F1
#
_cell.length_a   1.000
_cell.length_b   1.000
_cell.length_c   1.000
_cell.angle_alpha   90.00
_cell.angle_beta   90.00
_cell.angle_gamma   90.00
#
_symmetry.space_group_name_H-M   'P 1'
#
loop_
_entity.id
_entity.type
_entity.pdbx_description
1 polymer ?
#
loop_
_entity_poly.entity_id
_entity_poly.type
_entity_poly.pdbx_seq_one_letter_code
_entity_poly.pdbx_strand_id
1 'polypeptide(L)'
;MQMLRISSERRARLLADGLLAINARSQEVLHGLTFEESQFLIDFDDDDGAADDDPSQERRSELSLRHEQARLRIATADDESSADEEQRPRAATKF
;
A
#
# COMPACT_ATOMS: atom_id res chain seq x y z
N MET A 1 -7.54 12.14 11.95
CA MET A 1 -6.85 11.52 10.81
C MET A 1 -5.50 12.17 10.65
N GLN A 2 -4.43 11.37 10.57
CA GLN A 2 -3.07 11.87 10.33
C GLN A 2 -2.72 11.68 8.86
N MET A 3 -2.13 12.68 8.23
CA MET A 3 -1.84 12.69 6.79
C MET A 3 -0.35 12.83 6.51
N LEU A 4 0.10 12.29 5.38
CA LEU A 4 1.49 12.45 4.93
C LEU A 4 1.76 13.91 4.57
N ARG A 5 2.99 14.37 4.83
CA ARG A 5 3.41 15.73 4.53
C ARG A 5 3.85 15.82 3.07
N ILE A 6 2.88 15.86 2.17
CA ILE A 6 3.08 15.99 0.72
C ILE A 6 2.26 17.14 0.13
N SER A 7 2.71 17.66 -1.01
CA SER A 7 1.93 18.61 -1.80
C SER A 7 0.61 17.98 -2.27
N SER A 8 -0.41 18.82 -2.48
CA SER A 8 -1.73 18.36 -2.94
C SER A 8 -1.68 17.70 -4.32
N GLU A 9 -0.80 18.17 -5.21
CA GLU A 9 -0.58 17.56 -6.52
C GLU A 9 0.03 16.16 -6.41
N ARG A 10 1.04 15.99 -5.57
CA ARG A 10 1.66 14.68 -5.33
C ARG A 10 0.67 13.73 -4.68
N ARG A 11 -0.13 14.20 -3.71
CA ARG A 11 -1.22 13.40 -3.13
C ARG A 11 -2.22 12.95 -4.20
N ALA A 12 -2.67 13.86 -5.08
CA ALA A 12 -3.63 13.52 -6.12
C ALA A 12 -3.09 12.45 -7.09
N ARG A 13 -1.80 12.50 -7.43
CA ARG A 13 -1.13 11.46 -8.24
C ARG A 13 -1.11 10.12 -7.52
N LEU A 14 -0.62 10.08 -6.28
CA LEU A 14 -0.57 8.84 -5.50
C LEU A 14 -1.96 8.22 -5.26
N LEU A 15 -3.00 9.05 -5.11
CA LEU A 15 -4.39 8.58 -5.05
C LEU A 15 -4.87 8.02 -6.38
N ALA A 16 -4.57 8.69 -7.49
CA ALA A 16 -4.93 8.22 -8.83
C ALA A 16 -4.26 6.89 -9.19
N ASP A 17 -3.02 6.68 -8.74
CA ASP A 17 -2.26 5.44 -8.88
C ASP A 17 -2.64 4.35 -7.85
N GLY A 18 -3.57 4.65 -6.92
CA GLY A 18 -4.01 3.71 -5.89
C GLY A 18 -2.91 3.30 -4.91
N LEU A 19 -1.97 4.21 -4.62
CA LEU A 19 -0.80 3.94 -3.78
C LEU A 19 -1.03 4.24 -2.28
N LEU A 20 -2.01 5.08 -1.99
CA LEU A 20 -2.35 5.52 -0.64
C LEU A 20 -3.49 4.70 -0.04
N ALA A 21 -3.35 4.41 1.25
CA ALA A 21 -4.33 3.71 2.05
C ALA A 21 -4.55 4.42 3.40
N ILE A 22 -5.68 4.15 4.04
CA ILE A 22 -5.93 4.55 5.43
C ILE A 22 -5.77 3.31 6.32
N ASN A 23 -4.79 3.34 7.22
CA ASN A 23 -4.57 2.22 8.15
C ASN A 23 -5.61 2.19 9.29
N ALA A 24 -5.58 1.14 10.11
CA ALA A 24 -6.48 0.97 11.26
C ALA A 24 -6.40 2.09 12.31
N ARG A 25 -5.33 2.89 12.30
CA ARG A 25 -5.13 4.05 13.18
C ARG A 25 -5.59 5.37 12.55
N SER A 26 -6.32 5.32 11.42
CA SER A 26 -6.77 6.50 10.68
C SER A 26 -5.61 7.39 10.20
N GLN A 27 -4.52 6.76 9.77
CA GLN A 27 -3.35 7.43 9.19
C GLN A 27 -3.27 7.13 7.70
N GLU A 28 -3.00 8.14 6.90
CA GLU A 28 -2.65 8.02 5.49
C GLU A 28 -1.26 7.40 5.38
N VAL A 29 -1.16 6.27 4.70
CA VAL A 29 0.08 5.51 4.53
C VAL A 29 0.17 4.99 3.10
N LEU A 30 1.38 4.65 2.66
CA LEU A 30 1.57 3.82 1.49
C LEU A 30 1.20 2.36 1.83
N HIS A 31 0.61 1.63 0.87
CA HIS A 31 0.24 0.23 1.08
C HIS A 31 1.38 -0.60 1.67
N GLY A 32 1.09 -1.38 2.71
CA GLY A 32 2.06 -2.28 3.34
C GLY A 32 3.09 -1.60 4.24
N LEU A 33 3.05 -0.27 4.39
CA LEU A 33 3.99 0.49 5.20
C LEU A 33 3.32 1.13 6.42
N THR A 34 4.12 1.44 7.43
CA THR A 34 3.70 2.29 8.55
C THR A 34 3.70 3.77 8.15
N PHE A 35 3.10 4.62 8.99
CA PHE A 35 3.10 6.07 8.77
C PHE A 35 4.52 6.63 8.71
N GLU A 36 5.40 6.20 9.61
CA GLU A 36 6.79 6.69 9.66
C GLU A 36 7.59 6.26 8.43
N GLU A 37 7.42 5.02 7.97
CA GLU A 37 8.07 4.52 6.74
C GLU A 37 7.54 5.20 5.47
N SER A 38 6.23 5.45 5.42
CA SER A 38 5.61 6.19 4.32
C SER A 38 6.13 7.62 4.28
N GLN A 39 6.20 8.29 5.43
CA GLN A 39 6.74 9.64 5.54
C GLN A 39 8.22 9.68 5.14
N PHE A 40 9.03 8.70 5.56
CA PHE A 40 10.43 8.59 5.15
C PHE A 40 10.60 8.47 3.63
N LEU A 41 9.83 7.61 2.95
CA LEU A 41 9.91 7.48 1.49
C LEU A 41 9.51 8.77 0.77
N ILE A 42 8.47 9.43 1.28
CA ILE A 42 8.02 10.72 0.76
C ILE A 42 9.11 11.78 0.88
N ASP A 43 9.70 11.92 2.07
CA ASP A 43 10.72 12.93 2.37
C ASP A 43 12.00 12.64 1.57
N PHE A 44 12.40 11.39 1.44
CA PHE A 44 13.59 10.98 0.66
C PHE A 44 13.45 11.29 -0.82
N ASP A 45 12.26 11.16 -1.38
CA ASP A 45 11.99 11.39 -2.80
C ASP A 45 11.71 12.88 -3.11
N ASP A 46 11.48 13.70 -2.07
CA ASP A 46 11.49 15.16 -2.13
C ASP A 46 12.91 15.74 -1.97
N ASP A 47 13.81 14.99 -1.33
CA ASP A 47 15.22 15.36 -1.16
C ASP A 47 16.00 15.12 -2.45
N ASP A 48 16.07 16.15 -3.30
CA ASP A 48 16.81 16.17 -4.58
C ASP A 48 18.35 15.99 -4.41
N GLY A 49 18.84 15.87 -3.17
CA GLY A 49 20.25 15.88 -2.80
C GLY A 49 20.78 14.60 -2.14
N ALA A 50 20.01 13.51 -2.11
CA ALA A 50 20.45 12.27 -1.46
C ALA A 50 21.69 11.68 -2.16
N ALA A 51 22.82 11.68 -1.45
CA ALA A 51 24.07 11.10 -1.92
C ALA A 51 23.93 9.57 -2.10
N ASP A 52 24.54 9.05 -3.16
CA ASP A 52 24.38 7.66 -3.66
C ASP A 52 24.85 6.57 -2.66
N ASP A 53 25.64 6.93 -1.64
CA ASP A 53 26.27 6.01 -0.68
C ASP A 53 25.63 6.08 0.73
N ASP A 54 24.44 6.67 0.86
CA ASP A 54 23.78 6.80 2.16
C ASP A 54 23.06 5.48 2.55
N PRO A 55 23.20 4.99 3.80
CA PRO A 55 22.45 3.82 4.30
C PRO A 55 20.92 3.99 4.19
N SER A 56 20.43 5.22 3.99
CA SER A 56 19.05 5.53 3.66
C SER A 56 18.62 4.98 2.30
N GLN A 57 19.53 4.76 1.35
CA GLN A 57 19.21 4.23 0.02
C GLN A 57 18.85 2.73 0.06
N GLU A 58 19.57 1.93 0.85
CA GLU A 58 19.23 0.53 1.11
C GLU A 58 17.85 0.43 1.77
N ARG A 59 17.63 1.26 2.81
CA ARG A 59 16.34 1.34 3.50
C ARG A 59 15.21 1.75 2.56
N ARG A 60 15.42 2.73 1.68
CA ARG A 60 14.45 3.14 0.66
C ARG A 60 14.09 1.97 -0.24
N SER A 61 15.09 1.24 -0.74
CA SER A 61 14.89 0.12 -1.64
C SER A 61 14.08 -0.99 -0.99
N GLU A 62 14.37 -1.30 0.28
CA GLU A 62 13.59 -2.29 1.04
C GLU A 62 12.13 -1.86 1.23
N LEU A 63 11.89 -0.60 1.60
CA LEU A 63 10.55 -0.08 1.80
C LEU A 63 9.74 -0.04 0.49
N SER A 64 10.38 0.34 -0.62
CA SER A 64 9.76 0.29 -1.96
C SER A 64 9.38 -1.14 -2.36
N LEU A 65 10.24 -2.12 -2.10
CA LEU A 65 9.94 -3.54 -2.35
C LEU A 65 8.77 -4.03 -1.50
N ARG A 66 8.73 -3.67 -0.20
CA ARG A 66 7.61 -4.04 0.68
C ARG A 66 6.30 -3.40 0.23
N HIS A 67 6.35 -2.15 -0.19
CA HIS A 67 5.19 -1.44 -0.76
C HIS A 67 4.67 -2.13 -2.01
N GLU A 68 5.54 -2.43 -2.97
CA GLU A 68 5.15 -3.10 -4.21
C GLU A 68 4.61 -4.52 -3.95
N GLN A 69 5.23 -5.27 -3.04
CA GLN A 69 4.73 -6.58 -2.65
C GLN A 69 3.34 -6.50 -2.04
N ALA A 70 3.05 -5.47 -1.22
CA ALA A 70 1.73 -5.26 -0.66
C ALA A 70 0.70 -4.91 -1.74
N ARG A 71 1.06 -4.08 -2.73
CA ARG A 71 0.21 -3.77 -3.89
C ARG A 71 -0.11 -5.02 -4.70
N LEU A 72 0.89 -5.83 -5.01
CA LEU A 72 0.72 -7.09 -5.74
C LEU A 72 -0.17 -8.06 -4.97
N ARG A 73 0.01 -8.18 -3.64
CA ARG A 73 -0.87 -9.02 -2.80
C ARG A 73 -2.33 -8.59 -2.86
N ILE A 74 -2.60 -7.29 -2.88
CA ILE A 74 -3.97 -6.78 -3.00
C ILE A 74 -4.55 -7.11 -4.38
N ALA A 75 -3.77 -6.90 -5.44
CA ALA A 75 -4.17 -7.26 -6.80
C ALA A 75 -4.44 -8.78 -6.95
N THR A 76 -3.62 -9.63 -6.33
CA THR A 76 -3.83 -11.09 -6.37
C THR A 76 -4.99 -11.55 -5.48
N ALA A 77 -5.22 -10.91 -4.34
CA ALA A 77 -6.34 -11.24 -3.46
C ALA A 77 -7.71 -10.92 -4.10
N ASP A 78 -7.75 -9.95 -5.02
CA ASP A 78 -8.95 -9.64 -5.80
C ASP A 78 -9.30 -10.77 -6.80
N ASP A 79 -8.29 -11.48 -7.32
CA ASP A 79 -8.45 -12.58 -8.28
C ASP A 79 -8.96 -13.89 -7.61
N GLU A 80 -8.48 -14.19 -6.39
CA GLU A 80 -8.91 -15.39 -5.64
C GLU A 80 -10.33 -15.28 -5.06
N SER A 81 -10.89 -14.07 -4.93
CA SER A 81 -12.25 -13.88 -4.41
C SER A 81 -13.37 -14.19 -5.43
N SER A 82 -13.02 -14.51 -6.68
CA SER A 82 -13.99 -14.95 -7.71
C SER A 82 -14.18 -16.46 -7.82
N ALA A 83 -13.52 -17.28 -6.98
CA ALA A 83 -13.51 -18.74 -7.12
C ALA A 83 -14.21 -19.53 -5.99
N ASP A 84 -14.96 -18.89 -5.08
CA ASP A 84 -15.67 -19.59 -3.99
C ASP A 84 -17.17 -19.20 -3.94
N GLU A 85 -17.88 -19.29 -5.07
CA GLU A 85 -19.35 -19.30 -5.09
C GLU A 85 -19.96 -20.59 -5.65
N GLU A 86 -19.17 -21.64 -5.94
CA GLU A 86 -19.74 -22.92 -6.35
C GLU A 86 -19.86 -23.94 -5.20
N GLN A 87 -21.13 -24.21 -4.87
CA GLN A 87 -21.65 -25.42 -4.22
C GLN A 87 -21.62 -25.47 -2.69
N ARG A 88 -22.47 -24.64 -2.07
CA ARG A 88 -23.25 -25.17 -0.94
C ARG A 88 -24.31 -26.14 -1.47
N PRO A 89 -24.25 -27.45 -1.16
CA PRO A 89 -25.40 -28.32 -1.41
C PRO A 89 -26.53 -27.87 -0.47
N ARG A 90 -27.56 -27.20 -1.01
CA ARG A 90 -28.80 -27.00 -0.27
C ARG A 90 -29.44 -28.38 -0.08
N ALA A 91 -29.27 -28.90 1.12
CA ALA A 91 -30.13 -29.94 1.65
C ALA A 91 -31.59 -29.44 1.57
N ALA A 92 -32.40 -30.12 0.77
CA ALA A 92 -33.87 -30.07 0.82
C ALA A 92 -34.34 -31.53 0.70
N THR A 93 -34.39 -32.24 1.82
CA THR A 93 -35.62 -32.50 2.58
C THR A 93 -36.47 -33.60 1.93
N LYS A 94 -36.40 -34.78 2.54
CA LYS A 94 -37.36 -35.89 2.39
C LYS A 94 -38.79 -35.35 2.49
N PHE A 95 -39.66 -35.73 1.57
CA PHE A 95 -40.99 -36.34 1.81
C PHE A 95 -41.47 -37.03 0.53
#